data_AF-A0A086Y049-F1
#
_entry.id   AF-A0A086Y049-F1
#
_cell.length_a   1.000
_cell.length_b   1.000
_cell.length_c   1.000
_cell.angle_alpha   90.00
_cell.angle_beta   90.00
_cell.angle_gamma   90.00
#
_symmetry.space_group_name_H-M   'P 1'
#
loop_
_entity.id
_entity.type
_entity.pdbx_description
1 polymer ?
#
loop_
_entity_poly.entity_id
_entity_poly.type
_entity_poly.pdbx_seq_one_letter_code
_entity_poly.pdbx_strand_id
1 'polypeptide(L)'
;MTGAELAAIRRAAGLSQGVLAQRVGIGRHAVSYWECKAEVDRSAWAVRRMAEVLTLPDQSDIKRAPVGWAERMAAQDRAREAAFMAQVTAWEARDAQRREEQRAKLQVRCKARTRKGTSCRCKSEPGKKRCKFHGGMSTGARTPEGLERIREAQRRRWARWRAEKDSRD
;
A
#
# COMPACT_ATOMS: atom_id res chain seq x y z
N MET A 1 40.36 8.27 -19.75
CA MET A 1 41.76 8.61 -20.06
C MET A 1 42.30 9.58 -19.03
N THR A 2 43.59 9.51 -18.73
CA THR A 2 44.29 10.39 -17.79
C THR A 2 44.85 11.63 -18.49
N GLY A 3 45.24 12.65 -17.73
CA GLY A 3 45.89 13.85 -18.27
C GLY A 3 47.25 13.55 -18.89
N ALA A 4 47.98 12.57 -18.33
CA ALA A 4 49.26 12.13 -18.89
C ALA A 4 49.09 11.50 -20.28
N GLU A 5 48.02 10.71 -20.48
CA GLU A 5 47.64 10.14 -21.78
C GLU A 5 47.27 11.25 -22.77
N LEU A 6 46.53 12.29 -22.34
CA LEU A 6 46.22 13.45 -23.19
C LEU A 6 47.49 14.16 -23.66
N ALA A 7 48.44 14.36 -22.75
CA ALA A 7 49.72 14.98 -23.07
C ALA A 7 50.54 14.13 -24.04
N ALA A 8 50.50 12.80 -23.91
CA ALA A 8 51.16 11.87 -24.81
C ALA A 8 50.55 11.94 -26.22
N ILE A 9 49.21 11.95 -26.34
CA ILE A 9 48.51 12.09 -27.62
C ILE A 9 48.86 13.43 -28.30
N ARG A 10 48.86 14.54 -27.54
CA ARG A 10 49.26 15.84 -28.08
C ARG A 10 50.70 15.82 -28.62
N ARG A 11 51.64 15.23 -27.85
CA ARG A 11 53.05 15.13 -28.26
C ARG A 11 53.20 14.24 -29.49
N ALA A 12 52.48 13.13 -29.56
CA ALA A 12 52.46 12.25 -30.74
C ALA A 12 51.93 12.96 -32.00
N ALA A 13 50.98 13.89 -31.83
CA ALA A 13 50.51 14.77 -32.90
C ALA A 13 51.50 15.91 -33.25
N GLY A 14 52.68 15.98 -32.61
CA GLY A 14 53.71 16.98 -32.86
C GLY A 14 53.37 18.39 -32.37
N LEU A 15 52.38 18.53 -31.47
CA LEU A 15 51.90 19.85 -31.02
C LEU A 15 52.48 20.21 -29.66
N SER A 16 52.96 21.45 -29.51
CA SER A 16 53.20 22.03 -28.18
C SER A 16 51.86 22.42 -27.51
N GLN A 17 51.85 22.61 -26.19
CA GLN A 17 50.66 23.08 -25.49
C GLN A 17 50.13 24.41 -26.06
N GLY A 18 51.05 25.34 -26.37
CA GLY A 18 50.70 26.65 -26.95
C GLY A 18 50.14 26.55 -28.36
N VAL A 19 50.73 25.70 -29.21
CA VAL A 19 50.27 25.50 -30.58
C VAL A 19 48.90 24.83 -30.61
N LEU A 20 48.68 23.81 -29.79
CA LEU A 20 47.35 23.19 -29.65
C LEU A 20 46.32 24.23 -29.20
N ALA A 21 46.65 24.98 -28.14
CA ALA A 21 45.77 26.01 -27.58
C ALA A 21 45.36 27.06 -28.61
N GLN A 22 46.33 27.56 -29.40
CA GLN A 22 46.07 28.51 -30.47
C GLN A 22 45.19 27.92 -31.58
N ARG A 23 45.47 26.69 -32.03
CA ARG A 23 44.69 26.02 -33.10
C ARG A 23 43.23 25.81 -32.73
N VAL A 24 42.96 25.51 -31.47
CA VAL A 24 41.59 25.23 -30.98
C VAL A 24 41.01 26.39 -30.17
N GLY A 25 41.61 27.59 -30.26
CA GLY A 25 41.09 28.81 -29.64
C GLY A 25 40.83 28.72 -28.13
N ILE A 26 41.72 28.06 -27.39
CA ILE A 26 41.68 27.97 -25.91
C ILE A 26 42.97 28.55 -25.30
N GLY A 27 42.98 28.79 -24.00
CA GLY A 27 44.18 29.21 -23.29
C GLY A 27 45.19 28.07 -23.10
N ARG A 28 46.49 28.34 -23.23
CA ARG A 28 47.59 27.38 -22.92
C ARG A 28 47.43 26.73 -21.54
N HIS A 29 47.02 27.51 -20.55
CA HIS A 29 46.81 27.01 -19.18
C HIS A 29 45.66 26.01 -19.07
N ALA A 30 44.65 26.08 -19.94
CA ALA A 30 43.59 25.08 -19.99
C ALA A 30 44.15 23.73 -20.46
N VAL A 31 45.01 23.71 -21.48
CA VAL A 31 45.71 22.49 -21.93
C VAL A 31 46.53 21.91 -20.78
N SER A 32 47.37 22.74 -20.14
CA SER A 32 48.19 22.29 -19.00
C SER A 32 47.36 21.77 -17.84
N TYR A 33 46.24 22.44 -17.52
CA TYR A 33 45.34 22.02 -16.44
C TYR A 33 44.78 20.62 -16.67
N TRP A 34 44.29 20.34 -17.88
CA TRP A 34 43.73 19.03 -18.24
C TRP A 34 44.81 17.95 -18.34
N GLU A 35 46.02 18.28 -18.77
CA GLU A 35 47.14 17.35 -18.78
C GLU A 35 47.62 16.94 -17.38
N CYS A 36 47.34 17.75 -16.36
CA CYS A 36 47.69 17.43 -14.98
C CYS A 36 46.59 16.66 -14.22
N LYS A 37 45.42 16.41 -14.82
CA LYS A 37 44.33 15.70 -14.13
C LYS A 37 44.55 14.19 -14.10
N ALA A 38 44.22 13.58 -12.97
CA ALA A 38 44.18 12.12 -12.84
C ALA A 38 43.16 11.51 -13.81
N GLU A 39 42.01 12.16 -13.98
CA GLU A 39 40.97 11.77 -14.93
C GLU A 39 40.53 12.99 -15.74
N VAL A 40 40.52 12.87 -17.07
CA VAL A 40 40.10 13.93 -17.98
C VAL A 40 38.61 13.76 -18.29
N ASP A 41 37.80 14.73 -17.87
CA ASP A 41 36.42 14.85 -18.32
C ASP A 41 36.39 15.31 -19.78
N ARG A 42 36.05 14.39 -20.67
CA ARG A 42 36.02 14.65 -22.12
C ARG A 42 34.75 15.35 -22.59
N SER A 43 33.76 15.51 -21.73
CA SER A 43 32.60 16.38 -21.98
C SER A 43 32.91 17.85 -21.72
N ALA A 44 33.97 18.15 -20.96
CA ALA A 44 34.41 19.50 -20.66
C ALA A 44 34.75 20.27 -21.94
N TRP A 45 34.31 21.53 -22.00
CA TRP A 45 34.41 22.38 -23.19
C TRP A 45 35.83 22.42 -23.79
N ALA A 46 36.86 22.66 -22.97
CA ALA A 46 38.24 22.73 -23.45
C ALA A 46 38.75 21.39 -24.01
N VAL A 47 38.33 20.25 -23.45
CA VAL A 47 38.72 18.91 -23.94
C VAL A 47 38.02 18.58 -25.24
N ARG A 48 36.75 19.00 -25.40
CA ARG A 48 36.04 18.91 -26.68
C ARG A 48 36.73 19.71 -27.78
N ARG A 49 37.19 20.93 -27.47
CA ARG A 49 37.98 21.75 -28.40
C ARG A 49 39.29 21.08 -28.78
N MET A 50 40.03 20.52 -27.82
CA MET A 50 41.26 19.76 -28.09
C MET A 50 41.01 18.53 -28.97
N ALA A 51 39.86 17.86 -28.82
CA ALA A 51 39.47 16.69 -29.61
C ALA A 51 39.16 16.99 -31.10
N GLU A 52 39.02 18.26 -31.49
CA GLU A 52 38.89 18.64 -32.91
C GLU A 52 40.20 18.42 -33.68
N VAL A 53 41.34 18.47 -32.99
CA VAL A 53 42.67 18.36 -33.58
C VAL A 53 43.38 17.08 -33.13
N LEU A 54 43.07 16.57 -31.94
CA LEU A 54 43.64 15.34 -31.40
C LEU A 54 42.67 14.18 -31.60
N THR A 55 43.17 13.08 -32.16
CA THR A 55 42.43 11.81 -32.17
C THR A 55 42.46 11.20 -30.77
N LEU A 56 41.46 11.54 -29.96
CA LEU A 56 41.27 10.94 -28.65
C LEU A 56 40.53 9.59 -28.81
N PRO A 57 40.88 8.54 -28.04
CA PRO A 57 40.17 7.24 -28.09
C PRO A 57 38.66 7.43 -27.90
N ASP A 58 37.77 6.57 -28.38
CA ASP A 58 36.31 6.82 -28.29
C ASP A 58 35.82 7.03 -26.84
N GLN A 59 34.77 7.85 -26.65
CA GLN A 59 34.20 8.24 -25.36
C GLN A 59 33.10 7.27 -24.89
N SER A 60 32.92 6.15 -25.60
CA SER A 60 31.85 5.15 -25.41
C SER A 60 31.92 4.37 -24.08
N ASP A 61 32.68 4.85 -23.11
CA ASP A 61 32.44 4.63 -21.69
C ASP A 61 31.57 5.78 -21.11
N ILE A 62 30.44 6.06 -21.76
CA ILE A 62 29.33 6.74 -21.08
C ILE A 62 28.98 5.82 -19.91
N LYS A 63 29.44 6.21 -18.71
CA LYS A 63 29.23 5.57 -17.41
C LYS A 63 28.24 4.41 -17.51
N ARG A 64 28.71 3.20 -17.81
CA ARG A 64 27.86 2.00 -17.75
C ARG A 64 27.19 2.04 -16.39
N ALA A 65 25.85 2.06 -16.36
CA ALA A 65 25.13 1.98 -15.10
C ALA A 65 25.77 0.83 -14.31
N PRO A 66 26.09 1.03 -13.01
CA PRO A 66 26.82 0.01 -12.26
C PRO A 66 26.12 -1.34 -12.46
N VAL A 67 26.87 -2.40 -12.75
CA VAL A 67 26.31 -3.75 -12.93
C VAL A 67 25.36 -4.02 -11.76
N GLY A 68 24.13 -4.44 -12.05
CA GLY A 68 23.11 -4.57 -11.00
C GLY A 68 22.18 -3.37 -10.81
N TRP A 69 22.35 -2.25 -11.52
CA TRP A 69 21.51 -1.05 -11.32
C TRP A 69 20.04 -1.31 -11.69
N ALA A 70 19.80 -1.97 -12.83
CA ALA A 70 18.46 -2.36 -13.25
C ALA A 70 17.83 -3.35 -12.25
N GLU A 71 18.58 -4.35 -11.79
CA GLU A 71 18.10 -5.30 -10.78
C GLU A 71 17.78 -4.61 -9.44
N ARG A 72 18.61 -3.63 -9.01
CA ARG A 72 18.38 -2.85 -7.80
C ARG A 72 17.13 -1.97 -7.90
N MET A 73 16.93 -1.30 -9.04
CA MET A 73 15.72 -0.51 -9.27
C MET A 73 14.48 -1.39 -9.28
N ALA A 74 14.52 -2.52 -9.99
CA ALA A 74 13.42 -3.48 -10.01
C ALA A 74 13.13 -4.07 -8.61
N ALA A 75 14.17 -4.31 -7.80
CA ALA A 75 14.00 -4.73 -6.41
C ALA A 75 13.37 -3.63 -5.54
N GLN A 76 13.78 -2.37 -5.73
CA GLN A 76 13.19 -1.23 -5.04
C GLN A 76 11.72 -1.03 -5.42
N ASP A 77 11.38 -1.16 -6.69
CA ASP A 77 9.99 -1.03 -7.15
C ASP A 77 9.11 -2.16 -6.61
N ARG A 78 9.58 -3.42 -6.65
CA ARG A 78 8.90 -4.54 -5.98
C ARG A 78 8.71 -4.31 -4.49
N ALA A 79 9.71 -3.74 -3.81
CA ALA A 79 9.63 -3.42 -2.39
C ALA A 79 8.61 -2.31 -2.11
N ARG A 80 8.53 -1.29 -2.96
CA ARG A 80 7.52 -0.22 -2.88
C ARG A 80 6.11 -0.76 -3.12
N GLU A 81 5.93 -1.59 -4.14
CA GLU A 81 4.65 -2.24 -4.44
C GLU A 81 4.22 -3.14 -3.27
N ALA A 82 5.13 -3.98 -2.75
CA ALA A 82 4.84 -4.83 -1.60
C ALA A 82 4.47 -4.00 -0.35
N ALA A 83 5.18 -2.90 -0.10
CA ALA A 83 4.87 -2.00 1.01
C ALA A 83 3.51 -1.32 0.84
N PHE A 84 3.17 -0.88 -0.38
CA PHE A 84 1.85 -0.32 -0.68
C PHE A 84 0.74 -1.35 -0.47
N MET A 85 0.91 -2.56 -1.00
CA MET A 85 -0.06 -3.65 -0.81
C MET A 85 -0.22 -4.02 0.67
N ALA A 86 0.86 -4.06 1.45
CA ALA A 86 0.80 -4.29 2.88
C ALA A 86 0.00 -3.19 3.61
N GLN A 87 0.17 -1.92 3.21
CA GLN A 87 -0.63 -0.81 3.75
C GLN A 87 -2.11 -0.94 3.41
N VAL A 88 -2.45 -1.32 2.17
CA VAL A 88 -3.84 -1.56 1.74
C VAL A 88 -4.46 -2.70 2.56
N THR A 89 -3.80 -3.85 2.65
CA THR A 89 -4.29 -5.00 3.43
C THR A 89 -4.51 -4.62 4.91
N ALA A 90 -3.59 -3.87 5.50
CA ALA A 90 -3.73 -3.41 6.88
C ALA A 90 -4.92 -2.44 7.06
N TRP A 91 -5.17 -1.57 6.07
CA TRP A 91 -6.34 -0.69 6.06
C TRP A 91 -7.64 -1.47 5.93
N GLU A 92 -7.72 -2.44 5.01
CA GLU A 92 -8.89 -3.30 4.83
C GLU A 92 -9.22 -4.09 6.10
N ALA A 93 -8.20 -4.66 6.76
CA ALA A 93 -8.38 -5.37 8.02
C ALA A 93 -8.96 -4.47 9.13
N ARG A 94 -8.44 -3.25 9.27
CA ARG A 94 -8.98 -2.25 10.21
C ARG A 94 -10.41 -1.85 9.85
N ASP A 95 -10.71 -1.70 8.56
CA ASP A 95 -12.06 -1.37 8.13
C ASP A 95 -13.06 -2.48 8.42
N ALA A 96 -12.68 -3.73 8.16
CA ALA A 96 -13.47 -4.91 8.51
C ALA A 96 -13.76 -4.97 10.03
N GLN A 97 -12.74 -4.75 10.86
CA GLN A 97 -12.91 -4.65 12.32
C GLN A 97 -13.89 -3.55 12.72
N ARG A 98 -13.75 -2.34 12.15
CA ARG A 98 -14.68 -1.22 12.42
C ARG A 98 -16.12 -1.58 12.04
N ARG A 99 -16.34 -2.21 10.88
CA ARG A 99 -17.68 -2.65 10.44
C ARG A 99 -18.26 -3.70 11.37
N GLU A 100 -17.45 -4.65 11.82
CA GLU A 100 -17.86 -5.67 12.78
C GLU A 100 -18.26 -5.05 14.13
N GLU A 101 -17.46 -4.13 14.66
CA GLU A 101 -17.79 -3.39 15.88
C GLU A 101 -19.07 -2.58 15.74
N GLN A 102 -19.25 -1.88 14.62
CA GLN A 102 -20.48 -1.15 14.33
C GLN A 102 -21.69 -2.09 14.27
N ARG A 103 -21.54 -3.26 13.63
CA ARG A 103 -22.59 -4.28 13.57
C ARG A 103 -22.92 -4.84 14.96
N ALA A 104 -21.92 -5.06 15.80
CA ALA A 104 -22.10 -5.51 17.18
C ALA A 104 -22.81 -4.47 18.06
N LYS A 105 -22.63 -3.17 17.76
CA LYS A 105 -23.28 -2.06 18.46
C LYS A 105 -24.67 -1.72 17.89
N LEU A 106 -25.01 -2.18 16.69
CA LEU A 106 -26.25 -1.85 16.01
C LEU A 106 -27.47 -2.33 16.82
N GLN A 107 -28.44 -1.44 16.99
CA GLN A 107 -29.71 -1.72 17.64
C GLN A 107 -30.86 -1.47 16.66
N VAL A 108 -31.74 -2.45 16.51
CA VAL A 108 -32.91 -2.40 15.63
C VAL A 108 -34.21 -2.32 16.44
N ARG A 109 -35.32 -1.94 15.81
CA ARG A 109 -36.64 -2.02 16.48
C ARG A 109 -37.03 -3.48 16.70
N CYS A 110 -37.38 -3.84 17.93
CA CYS A 110 -37.64 -5.23 18.33
C CYS A 110 -38.82 -5.89 17.57
N LYS A 111 -39.89 -5.13 17.29
CA LYS A 111 -41.09 -5.58 16.54
C LYS A 111 -41.82 -6.82 17.08
N ALA A 112 -41.43 -7.38 18.24
CA ALA A 112 -42.15 -8.48 18.88
C ALA A 112 -43.59 -8.08 19.26
N ARG A 113 -44.54 -9.02 19.24
CA ARG A 113 -45.92 -8.75 19.66
C ARG A 113 -45.96 -8.51 21.16
N THR A 114 -46.46 -7.35 21.57
CA THR A 114 -46.64 -7.01 22.99
C THR A 114 -47.92 -7.61 23.55
N ARG A 115 -48.10 -7.54 24.87
CA ARG A 115 -49.32 -7.99 25.56
C ARG A 115 -50.59 -7.27 25.08
N LYS A 116 -50.47 -6.04 24.58
CA LYS A 116 -51.56 -5.25 24.00
C LYS A 116 -51.84 -5.60 22.52
N GLY A 117 -51.15 -6.60 21.98
CA GLY A 117 -51.30 -7.02 20.58
C GLY A 117 -50.52 -6.19 19.56
N THR A 118 -49.96 -5.04 19.92
CA THR A 118 -49.19 -4.16 19.02
C THR A 118 -47.71 -4.55 18.93
N SER A 119 -47.00 -4.07 17.90
CA SER A 119 -45.56 -4.32 17.71
C SER A 119 -44.70 -3.54 18.72
N CYS A 120 -43.71 -4.21 19.32
CA CYS A 120 -42.78 -3.60 20.27
C CYS A 120 -41.93 -2.51 19.60
N ARG A 121 -41.96 -1.32 20.20
CA ARG A 121 -41.24 -0.13 19.72
C ARG A 121 -39.83 0.03 20.31
N CYS A 122 -39.47 -0.76 21.34
CA CYS A 122 -38.15 -0.72 21.99
C CYS A 122 -37.03 -1.07 21.01
N LYS A 123 -35.84 -0.50 21.25
CA LYS A 123 -34.60 -0.92 20.61
C LYS A 123 -34.17 -2.28 21.13
N SER A 124 -33.55 -3.09 20.26
CA SER A 124 -32.94 -4.35 20.63
C SER A 124 -31.73 -4.16 21.52
N GLU A 125 -31.31 -5.23 22.20
CA GLU A 125 -29.96 -5.24 22.75
C GLU A 125 -28.93 -5.12 21.61
N PRO A 126 -27.75 -4.51 21.85
CA PRO A 126 -26.70 -4.38 20.84
C PRO A 126 -26.40 -5.72 20.17
N GLY A 127 -26.37 -5.74 18.83
CA GLY A 127 -26.07 -6.93 18.03
C GLY A 127 -27.18 -7.99 18.00
N LYS A 128 -28.31 -7.77 18.69
CA LYS A 128 -29.45 -8.71 18.74
C LYS A 128 -30.64 -8.18 17.96
N LYS A 129 -31.60 -9.07 17.66
CA LYS A 129 -32.86 -8.72 16.97
C LYS A 129 -34.00 -8.28 17.90
N ARG A 130 -33.91 -8.57 19.22
CA ARG A 130 -34.98 -8.32 20.20
C ARG A 130 -34.45 -7.54 21.41
N CYS A 131 -35.33 -6.80 22.09
CA CYS A 131 -35.00 -6.04 23.31
C CYS A 131 -34.93 -6.95 24.53
N LYS A 132 -34.38 -6.48 25.66
CA LYS A 132 -34.35 -7.23 26.94
C LYS A 132 -35.67 -7.93 27.32
N PHE A 133 -36.82 -7.29 27.07
CA PHE A 133 -38.13 -7.84 27.43
C PHE A 133 -38.58 -9.00 26.54
N HIS A 134 -38.17 -9.01 25.27
CA HIS A 134 -38.59 -10.02 24.29
C HIS A 134 -37.44 -10.91 23.81
N GLY A 135 -36.22 -10.66 24.28
CA GLY A 135 -34.98 -11.36 23.92
C GLY A 135 -34.60 -12.47 24.89
N GLY A 136 -35.51 -12.90 25.76
CA GLY A 136 -35.28 -14.00 26.70
C GLY A 136 -34.48 -13.62 27.96
N MET A 137 -34.27 -12.32 28.24
CA MET A 137 -33.61 -11.88 29.48
C MET A 137 -34.57 -11.78 30.67
N SER A 138 -35.86 -12.02 30.47
CA SER A 138 -36.82 -12.13 31.57
C SER A 138 -36.54 -13.39 32.38
N THR A 139 -36.56 -13.28 33.70
CA THR A 139 -36.28 -14.37 34.65
C THR A 139 -37.29 -15.53 34.66
N GLY A 140 -38.36 -15.45 33.86
CA GLY A 140 -39.43 -16.44 33.82
C GLY A 140 -40.32 -16.42 35.08
N ALA A 141 -41.32 -17.30 35.12
CA ALA A 141 -42.12 -17.50 36.33
C ALA A 141 -41.31 -18.32 37.34
N ARG A 142 -41.26 -17.85 38.60
CA ARG A 142 -40.55 -18.52 39.70
C ARG A 142 -41.47 -19.14 40.75
N THR A 143 -42.74 -18.78 40.73
CA THR A 143 -43.77 -19.24 41.67
C THR A 143 -44.46 -20.50 41.14
N PRO A 144 -44.84 -21.47 41.98
CA PRO A 144 -45.59 -22.66 41.57
C PRO A 144 -46.83 -22.35 40.72
N GLU A 145 -47.62 -21.35 41.11
CA GLU A 145 -48.85 -20.92 40.43
C GLU A 145 -48.53 -20.33 39.04
N GLY A 146 -47.43 -19.60 38.95
CA GLY A 146 -46.92 -19.05 37.70
C GLY A 146 -46.48 -20.14 36.71
N LEU A 147 -45.80 -21.17 37.22
CA LEU A 147 -45.38 -22.33 36.43
C LEU A 147 -46.58 -23.14 35.94
N GLU A 148 -47.58 -23.38 36.79
CA GLU A 148 -48.76 -24.14 36.39
C GLU A 148 -49.58 -23.41 35.32
N ARG A 149 -49.73 -22.07 35.43
CA ARG A 149 -50.35 -21.27 34.36
C ARG A 149 -49.63 -21.42 33.01
N ILE A 150 -48.30 -21.46 33.01
CA ILE A 150 -47.52 -21.65 31.79
C ILE A 150 -47.74 -23.06 31.23
N ARG A 151 -47.73 -24.09 32.09
CA ARG A 151 -48.00 -25.49 31.70
C ARG A 151 -49.39 -25.64 31.09
N GLU A 152 -50.41 -25.10 31.73
CA GLU A 152 -51.78 -25.13 31.23
C GLU A 152 -51.89 -24.41 29.87
N ALA A 153 -51.31 -23.22 29.74
CA ALA A 153 -51.31 -22.48 28.48
C ALA A 153 -50.64 -23.28 27.35
N GLN A 154 -49.54 -23.98 27.62
CA GLN A 154 -48.91 -24.88 26.65
C GLN A 154 -49.82 -26.06 26.29
N ARG A 155 -50.41 -26.75 27.28
CA ARG A 155 -51.36 -27.85 27.05
C ARG A 155 -52.50 -27.42 26.13
N ARG A 156 -53.11 -26.25 26.40
CA ARG A 156 -54.18 -25.67 25.57
C ARG A 156 -53.71 -25.34 24.14
N ARG A 157 -52.49 -24.82 23.97
CA ARG A 157 -51.91 -24.54 22.65
C ARG A 157 -51.75 -25.81 21.82
N TRP A 158 -51.18 -26.87 22.41
CA TRP A 158 -50.96 -28.15 21.73
C TRP A 158 -52.24 -28.92 21.45
N ALA A 159 -53.24 -28.83 22.33
CA ALA A 159 -54.57 -29.38 22.08
C ALA A 159 -55.21 -28.73 20.85
N ARG A 160 -55.20 -27.40 20.75
CA ARG A 160 -55.69 -26.67 19.58
C ARG A 160 -54.96 -27.05 18.30
N TRP A 161 -53.64 -27.09 18.34
CA TRP A 161 -52.83 -27.47 17.18
C TRP A 161 -53.11 -28.90 16.71
N ARG A 162 -53.29 -29.86 17.63
CA ARG A 162 -53.67 -31.24 17.27
C ARG A 162 -55.05 -31.29 16.62
N ALA A 163 -56.04 -30.64 17.21
CA ALA A 163 -57.39 -30.58 16.63
C ALA A 163 -57.41 -29.90 15.24
N GLU A 164 -56.65 -28.83 15.04
CA GLU A 164 -56.47 -28.19 13.73
C GLU A 164 -55.76 -29.10 12.72
N LYS A 165 -54.87 -29.98 13.19
CA LYS A 165 -54.19 -30.95 12.32
C LYS A 165 -55.13 -32.09 11.94
N ASP A 166 -55.79 -32.70 12.92
CA ASP A 166 -56.71 -33.83 12.74
C ASP A 166 -57.97 -33.46 11.93
N SER A 167 -58.29 -32.16 11.79
CA SER A 167 -59.38 -31.66 10.94
C SER A 167 -58.97 -31.28 9.52
N ARG A 168 -57.66 -31.31 9.22
CA ARG A 168 -57.12 -31.07 7.87
C ARG A 168 -56.77 -32.35 7.14
N ASP A 169 -56.73 -33.47 7.85
CA ASP A 169 -56.63 -34.85 7.34
C ASP A 169 -58.04 -35.44 7.17
#